data_AF-A0A0Q7ZII6-F1
#
_entry.id   AF-A0A0Q7ZII6-F1
#
_cell.length_a   1.000
_cell.length_b   1.000
_cell.length_c   1.000
_cell.angle_alpha   90.00
_cell.angle_beta   90.00
_cell.angle_gamma   90.00
#
_symmetry.space_group_name_H-M   'P 1'
#
loop_
_entity.id
_entity.type
_entity.pdbx_description
1 polymer ?
#
loop_
_entity_poly.entity_id
_entity_poly.type
_entity_poly.pdbx_seq_one_letter_code
_entity_poly.pdbx_strand_id
1 'polypeptide(L)'
;MADTETRADLRLTVHQFRRSNRRRVFPPVLHVGALTGPAVHWPLEDDSPAPDAGLRAEIASALLSRALLDHDRPAWWLTRVGVPEPHDLDLAWAPVLDRVSAEAGIEPRCIVVVTKAGWFEPLGDDRATWTRLRVRGTV
;
A
#
# COMPACT_ATOMS: atom_id res chain seq x y z
N MET A 1 8.62 3.16 -11.90
CA MET A 1 7.55 3.89 -12.62
C MET A 1 6.47 2.90 -12.95
N ALA A 2 5.28 3.10 -12.41
CA ALA A 2 4.15 2.19 -12.61
C ALA A 2 3.67 2.26 -14.06
N ASP A 3 3.41 1.10 -14.67
CA ASP A 3 2.80 1.02 -16.00
C ASP A 3 1.37 1.61 -16.01
N THR A 4 0.81 1.82 -17.19
CA THR A 4 -0.51 2.45 -17.37
C THR A 4 -1.65 1.72 -16.66
N GLU A 5 -1.61 0.39 -16.64
CA GLU A 5 -2.64 -0.44 -15.99
C GLU A 5 -2.53 -0.32 -14.47
N THR A 6 -1.31 -0.43 -13.93
CA THR A 6 -1.03 -0.22 -12.50
C THR A 6 -1.44 1.17 -12.05
N ARG A 7 -1.19 2.22 -12.86
CA ARG A 7 -1.66 3.59 -12.56
C ARG A 7 -3.19 3.72 -12.56
N ALA A 8 -3.88 3.01 -13.45
CA ALA A 8 -5.34 2.99 -13.51
C ALA A 8 -5.94 2.31 -12.27
N ASP A 9 -5.36 1.19 -11.84
CA ASP A 9 -5.77 0.49 -10.63
C ASP A 9 -5.49 1.33 -9.38
N LEU A 10 -4.32 1.96 -9.28
CA LEU A 10 -4.00 2.87 -8.18
C LEU A 10 -4.98 4.06 -8.09
N ARG A 11 -5.42 4.58 -9.23
CA ARG A 11 -6.47 5.61 -9.27
C ARG A 11 -7.78 5.08 -8.68
N LEU A 12 -8.16 3.83 -9.01
CA LEU A 12 -9.35 3.20 -8.47
C LEU A 12 -9.20 2.88 -6.98
N THR A 13 -8.03 2.42 -6.53
CA THR A 13 -7.70 2.20 -5.10
C THR A 13 -7.87 3.48 -4.30
N VAL A 14 -7.32 4.62 -4.75
CA VAL A 14 -7.52 5.92 -4.07
C VAL A 14 -8.99 6.32 -4.05
N HIS A 15 -9.75 6.04 -5.11
CA HIS A 15 -11.18 6.32 -5.16
C HIS A 15 -11.97 5.46 -4.16
N GLN A 16 -11.74 4.16 -4.14
CA GLN A 16 -12.35 3.22 -3.20
C GLN A 16 -11.99 3.61 -1.76
N PHE A 17 -10.72 3.92 -1.49
CA PHE A 17 -10.24 4.37 -0.19
C PHE A 17 -10.92 5.65 0.29
N ARG A 18 -11.07 6.65 -0.58
CA ARG A 18 -11.83 7.88 -0.27
C ARG A 18 -13.30 7.59 0.06
N ARG A 19 -13.91 6.62 -0.60
CA ARG A 19 -15.33 6.27 -0.47
C ARG A 19 -15.59 5.45 0.81
N SER A 20 -14.72 4.50 1.13
CA SER A 20 -14.83 3.62 2.30
C SER A 20 -14.39 4.31 3.58
N ASN A 21 -13.35 5.14 3.53
CA ASN A 21 -12.81 5.81 4.71
C ASN A 21 -13.37 7.23 4.85
N ARG A 22 -14.41 7.40 5.67
CA ARG A 22 -15.05 8.71 5.93
C ARG A 22 -14.35 9.55 7.00
N ARG A 23 -13.56 8.93 7.88
CA ARG A 23 -12.90 9.62 9.00
C ARG A 23 -11.80 10.55 8.50
N ARG A 24 -11.66 11.73 9.12
CA ARG A 24 -10.56 12.65 8.76
C ARG A 24 -9.20 12.13 9.20
N VAL A 25 -9.16 11.53 10.40
CA VAL A 25 -8.00 10.88 10.99
C VAL A 25 -8.31 9.40 11.13
N PHE A 26 -7.35 8.57 10.76
CA PHE A 26 -7.45 7.11 10.80
C PHE A 26 -6.03 6.53 10.93
N PRO A 27 -5.90 5.36 11.57
CA PRO A 27 -4.60 4.72 11.74
C PRO A 27 -4.05 4.27 10.37
N PRO A 28 -2.72 4.22 10.19
CA PRO A 28 -2.12 3.60 9.04
C PRO A 28 -2.43 2.10 8.97
N VAL A 29 -2.60 1.59 7.76
CA VAL A 29 -2.84 0.16 7.51
C VAL A 29 -1.96 -0.28 6.36
N LEU A 30 -1.22 -1.37 6.56
CA LEU A 30 -0.45 -2.04 5.53
C LEU A 30 -1.33 -3.08 4.84
N HIS A 31 -1.26 -3.16 3.52
CA HIS A 31 -2.06 -4.07 2.71
C HIS A 31 -1.17 -4.81 1.71
N VAL A 32 -1.56 -6.04 1.37
CA VAL A 32 -0.96 -6.84 0.30
C VAL A 32 -2.01 -7.66 -0.45
N GLY A 33 -1.97 -7.63 -1.77
CA GLY A 33 -2.91 -8.36 -2.63
C GLY A 33 -3.24 -7.61 -3.90
N ALA A 34 -4.48 -7.72 -4.37
CA ALA A 34 -4.96 -6.98 -5.53
C ALA A 34 -5.37 -5.54 -5.15
N LEU A 35 -4.82 -4.54 -5.85
CA LEU A 35 -5.08 -3.11 -5.62
C LEU A 35 -6.57 -2.73 -5.57
N THR A 36 -7.41 -3.42 -6.34
CA THR A 36 -8.85 -3.15 -6.49
C THR A 36 -9.71 -4.36 -6.14
N GLY A 37 -9.13 -5.35 -5.44
CA GLY A 37 -9.73 -6.64 -5.15
C GLY A 37 -9.41 -7.13 -3.73
N PRO A 38 -9.44 -8.46 -3.51
CA PRO A 38 -9.08 -9.06 -2.22
C PRO A 38 -7.65 -8.68 -1.80
N ALA A 39 -7.49 -8.47 -0.50
CA ALA A 39 -6.21 -8.15 0.10
C ALA A 39 -6.18 -8.54 1.57
N VAL A 40 -5.00 -8.93 2.03
CA VAL A 40 -4.69 -9.13 3.44
C VAL A 40 -4.17 -7.80 3.97
N HIS A 41 -4.53 -7.44 5.20
CA HIS A 41 -4.12 -6.18 5.80
C HIS A 41 -3.73 -6.32 7.25
N TRP A 42 -2.86 -5.42 7.69
CA TRP A 42 -2.38 -5.31 9.05
C TRP A 42 -2.44 -3.85 9.53
N PRO A 43 -3.23 -3.54 10.57
CA PRO A 43 -3.26 -2.20 11.15
C PRO A 43 -1.95 -1.90 11.88
N LEU A 44 -1.42 -0.68 11.73
CA LEU A 44 -0.19 -0.23 12.39
C LEU A 44 -0.47 0.57 13.67
N GLU A 45 -1.53 0.20 14.41
CA GLU A 45 -1.98 0.92 15.61
C GLU A 45 -0.97 0.90 16.78
N ASP A 46 -1.16 1.85 17.70
CA ASP A 46 -0.15 2.53 18.54
C ASP A 46 0.00 1.95 19.96
N ASP A 47 -0.85 0.98 20.37
CA ASP A 47 -0.91 0.50 21.76
C ASP A 47 0.25 -0.43 22.15
N SER A 48 1.22 -0.63 21.26
CA SER A 48 2.43 -1.41 21.48
C SER A 48 3.64 -0.65 20.96
N PRO A 49 4.84 -0.89 21.55
CA PRO A 49 6.05 -0.28 21.03
C PRO A 49 6.18 -0.57 19.53
N ALA A 50 6.55 0.46 18.76
CA ALA A 50 6.70 0.35 17.32
C ALA A 50 7.57 -0.88 16.98
N PRO A 51 7.15 -1.75 16.05
CA PRO A 51 7.86 -2.98 15.75
C PRO A 51 9.28 -2.65 15.30
N ASP A 52 10.27 -3.42 15.75
CA ASP A 52 11.62 -3.32 15.21
C ASP A 52 11.69 -3.87 13.77
N ALA A 53 12.85 -3.79 13.14
CA ALA A 53 13.02 -4.28 11.78
C ALA A 53 12.75 -5.79 11.63
N GLY A 54 13.03 -6.59 12.67
CA GLY A 54 12.78 -8.04 12.66
C GLY A 54 11.29 -8.34 12.69
N LEU A 55 10.55 -7.73 13.61
CA LEU A 55 9.10 -7.92 13.69
C LEU A 55 8.37 -7.39 12.44
N ARG A 56 8.85 -6.29 11.84
CA ARG A 56 8.31 -5.83 10.54
C ARG A 56 8.48 -6.88 9.45
N ALA A 57 9.64 -7.54 9.38
CA ALA A 57 9.89 -8.59 8.40
C ALA A 57 8.99 -9.80 8.62
N GLU A 58 8.81 -10.25 9.86
CA GLU A 58 7.90 -11.36 10.20
C GLU A 58 6.43 -11.04 9.82
N ILE A 59 5.95 -9.83 10.15
CA ILE A 59 4.62 -9.38 9.76
C ILE A 59 4.48 -9.36 8.23
N ALA A 60 5.45 -8.77 7.53
CA ALA A 60 5.44 -8.69 6.07
C ALA A 60 5.47 -10.08 5.43
N SER A 61 6.29 -11.01 5.93
CA SER A 61 6.37 -12.39 5.44
C SER A 61 5.06 -13.15 5.63
N ALA A 62 4.42 -13.00 6.79
CA ALA A 62 3.12 -13.62 7.07
C ALA A 62 2.01 -13.08 6.15
N LEU A 63 1.98 -11.76 5.95
CA LEU A 63 1.05 -11.10 5.04
C LEU A 63 1.26 -11.55 3.59
N LEU A 64 2.52 -11.57 3.12
CA LEU A 64 2.87 -12.00 1.78
C LEU A 64 2.48 -13.46 1.53
N SER A 65 2.84 -14.36 2.45
CA SER A 65 2.49 -15.78 2.38
C SER A 65 0.99 -15.98 2.24
N ARG A 66 0.17 -15.22 2.98
CA ARG A 66 -1.29 -15.29 2.86
C ARG A 66 -1.79 -14.76 1.52
N ALA A 67 -1.22 -13.67 1.01
CA ALA A 67 -1.63 -13.06 -0.27
C ALA A 67 -1.25 -13.92 -1.48
N LEU A 68 -0.13 -14.64 -1.41
CA LEU A 68 0.33 -15.57 -2.45
C LEU A 68 -0.61 -16.76 -2.68
N LEU A 69 -1.57 -17.00 -1.77
CA LEU A 69 -2.61 -18.01 -2.00
C LEU A 69 -3.62 -17.59 -3.07
N ASP A 70 -3.78 -16.28 -3.29
CA ASP A 70 -4.80 -15.72 -4.19
C ASP A 70 -4.19 -14.90 -5.35
N HIS A 71 -2.89 -14.54 -5.26
CA HIS A 71 -2.23 -13.62 -6.19
C HIS A 71 -0.76 -13.99 -6.47
N ASP A 72 -0.40 -14.22 -7.73
CA ASP A 72 0.98 -14.54 -8.13
C ASP A 72 1.95 -13.35 -7.98
N ARG A 73 1.44 -12.12 -8.18
CA ARG A 73 2.20 -10.87 -8.10
C ARG A 73 1.43 -9.82 -7.30
N PRO A 74 1.33 -9.96 -5.97
CA PRO A 74 0.59 -9.02 -5.14
C PRO A 74 1.25 -7.62 -5.17
N ALA A 75 0.43 -6.59 -5.01
CA ALA A 75 0.88 -5.24 -4.75
C ALA A 75 0.95 -5.00 -3.24
N TRP A 76 1.92 -4.21 -2.80
CA TRP A 76 1.97 -3.65 -1.45
C TRP A 76 1.45 -2.23 -1.45
N TRP A 77 0.59 -1.89 -0.48
CA TRP A 77 0.31 -0.49 -0.22
C TRP A 77 0.09 -0.17 1.26
N LEU A 78 0.56 1.00 1.67
CA LEU A 78 0.27 1.57 2.98
C LEU A 78 -0.81 2.64 2.82
N THR A 79 -1.97 2.50 3.47
CA THR A 79 -2.92 3.61 3.59
C THR A 79 -2.60 4.45 4.82
N ARG A 80 -2.48 5.77 4.68
CA ARG A 80 -2.32 6.69 5.83
C ARG A 80 -2.92 8.08 5.58
N VAL A 81 -3.01 8.86 6.66
CA VAL A 81 -3.38 10.27 6.62
C VAL A 81 -2.25 11.12 6.00
N GLY A 82 -2.58 12.37 5.65
CA GLY A 82 -1.62 13.34 5.15
C GLY A 82 -1.51 13.37 3.62
N VAL A 83 -0.35 13.83 3.15
CA VAL A 83 -0.02 14.03 1.74
C VAL A 83 0.83 12.86 1.20
N PRO A 84 0.79 12.59 -0.11
CA PRO A 84 1.56 11.53 -0.75
C PRO A 84 3.01 11.98 -0.97
N GLU A 85 3.73 12.16 0.14
CA GLU A 85 5.14 12.50 0.24
C GLU A 85 5.80 11.62 1.30
N PRO A 86 7.09 11.27 1.18
CA PRO A 86 7.77 10.38 2.12
C PRO A 86 7.60 10.79 3.59
N HIS A 87 7.29 9.84 4.45
CA HIS A 87 7.31 9.96 5.91
C HIS A 87 8.12 8.80 6.52
N ASP A 88 8.60 8.98 7.75
CA ASP A 88 9.42 7.98 8.46
C ASP A 88 8.75 6.60 8.50
N LEU A 89 7.42 6.56 8.65
CA LEU A 89 6.66 5.31 8.62
C LEU A 89 6.78 4.59 7.27
N ASP A 90 6.71 5.33 6.18
CA ASP A 90 6.80 4.77 4.83
C ASP A 90 8.21 4.21 4.59
N LEU A 91 9.22 4.96 5.03
CA LEU A 91 10.64 4.58 4.90
C LEU A 91 11.03 3.44 5.86
N ALA A 92 10.32 3.28 6.98
CA ALA A 92 10.52 2.16 7.90
C ALA A 92 9.95 0.83 7.36
N TRP A 93 8.93 0.90 6.50
CA TRP A 93 8.27 -0.29 5.95
C TRP A 93 8.71 -0.63 4.53
N ALA A 94 8.78 0.34 3.61
CA ALA A 94 9.00 0.03 2.19
C ALA A 94 10.25 -0.83 1.89
N PRO A 95 11.44 -0.58 2.49
CA PRO A 95 12.60 -1.44 2.28
C PRO A 95 12.42 -2.86 2.84
N VAL A 96 11.63 -3.01 3.92
CA VAL A 96 11.30 -4.33 4.49
C VAL A 96 10.39 -5.11 3.53
N LEU A 97 9.38 -4.44 2.96
CA LEU A 97 8.45 -5.08 2.01
C LEU A 97 9.17 -5.53 0.74
N ASP A 98 10.07 -4.70 0.22
CA ASP A 98 10.90 -5.03 -0.94
C ASP A 98 11.80 -6.22 -0.67
N ARG A 99 12.53 -6.19 0.45
CA ARG A 99 13.39 -7.29 0.89
C ARG A 99 12.63 -8.60 1.08
N VAL A 100 11.50 -8.59 1.77
CA VAL A 100 10.68 -9.79 2.01
C VAL A 100 10.14 -10.37 0.70
N SER A 101 9.75 -9.50 -0.24
CA SER A 101 9.31 -9.94 -1.57
C SER A 101 10.47 -10.59 -2.34
N ALA A 102 11.64 -9.96 -2.33
CA ALA A 102 12.85 -10.49 -2.98
C ALA A 102 13.31 -11.83 -2.37
N GLU A 103 13.30 -11.97 -1.04
CA GLU A 103 13.63 -13.23 -0.35
C GLU A 103 12.64 -14.35 -0.69
N ALA A 104 11.37 -14.03 -0.95
CA ALA A 104 10.37 -14.97 -1.44
C ALA A 104 10.46 -15.25 -2.96
N GLY A 105 11.37 -14.60 -3.68
CA GLY A 105 11.48 -14.72 -5.14
C GLY A 105 10.33 -14.07 -5.91
N ILE A 106 9.64 -13.10 -5.28
CA ILE A 106 8.47 -12.42 -5.84
C ILE A 106 8.85 -11.00 -6.21
N GLU A 107 8.58 -10.63 -7.47
CA GLU A 107 8.60 -9.23 -7.90
C GLU A 107 7.19 -8.63 -7.71
N PRO A 108 6.97 -7.82 -6.66
CA PRO A 108 5.66 -7.26 -6.38
C PRO A 108 5.23 -6.33 -7.51
N ARG A 109 3.93 -6.24 -7.76
CA ARG A 109 3.41 -5.36 -8.83
C ARG A 109 3.78 -3.89 -8.58
N CYS A 110 3.74 -3.46 -7.34
CA CYS A 110 4.23 -2.17 -6.88
C CYS A 110 4.35 -2.15 -5.34
N ILE A 111 5.13 -1.21 -4.82
CA ILE A 111 5.14 -0.83 -3.40
C ILE A 111 4.81 0.65 -3.34
N VAL A 112 3.66 1.02 -2.76
CA VAL A 112 3.19 2.40 -2.76
C VAL A 112 2.59 2.83 -1.42
N VAL A 113 2.43 4.12 -1.24
CA VAL A 113 1.67 4.71 -0.15
C VAL A 113 0.45 5.41 -0.73
N VAL A 114 -0.71 5.12 -0.17
CA VAL A 114 -2.01 5.64 -0.58
C VAL A 114 -2.53 6.59 0.50
N THR A 115 -2.83 7.81 0.09
CA THR A 115 -3.47 8.83 0.93
C THR A 115 -4.81 9.23 0.32
N LYS A 116 -5.59 10.04 1.05
CA LYS A 116 -6.78 10.67 0.47
C LYS A 116 -6.44 11.70 -0.60
N ALA A 117 -5.22 12.18 -0.73
CA ALA A 117 -4.84 13.16 -1.76
C ALA A 117 -4.27 12.50 -3.02
N GLY A 118 -3.82 11.24 -2.94
CA GLY A 118 -3.15 10.56 -4.03
C GLY A 118 -2.32 9.37 -3.56
N TRP A 119 -1.37 8.94 -4.40
CA TRP A 119 -0.41 7.91 -4.06
C TRP A 119 1.00 8.32 -4.47
N PHE A 120 2.02 7.69 -3.85
CA PHE A 120 3.42 7.79 -4.29
C PHE A 120 4.17 6.47 -4.04
N GLU A 121 5.25 6.27 -4.79
CA GLU A 121 6.17 5.13 -4.68
C GLU A 121 7.37 5.54 -3.79
N PRO A 122 7.56 4.97 -2.58
CA PRO A 122 8.61 5.38 -1.66
C PRO A 122 10.04 4.94 -2.05
N LEU A 123 10.17 3.88 -2.86
CA LEU A 123 11.46 3.38 -3.36
C LEU A 123 11.81 3.94 -4.75
N GLY A 124 10.95 4.78 -5.30
CA GLY A 124 11.13 5.47 -6.57
C GLY A 124 10.64 6.91 -6.45
N ASP A 125 10.31 7.54 -7.58
CA ASP A 125 9.86 8.93 -7.63
C ASP A 125 8.46 9.09 -8.24
N ASP A 126 7.78 7.98 -8.56
CA ASP A 126 6.46 8.04 -9.19
C ASP A 126 5.36 8.43 -8.19
N ARG A 127 4.43 9.28 -8.64
CA ARG A 127 3.31 9.77 -7.82
C ARG A 127 2.15 10.27 -8.67
N ALA A 128 0.99 10.35 -8.04
CA ALA A 128 -0.16 11.04 -8.60
C ALA A 128 -1.02 11.65 -7.49
N THR A 129 -1.50 12.88 -7.72
CA THR A 129 -2.35 13.62 -6.78
C THR A 129 -3.63 14.14 -7.45
N TRP A 130 -4.70 14.30 -6.66
CA TRP A 130 -5.98 14.79 -7.17
C TRP A 130 -6.72 15.71 -6.18
N THR A 131 -6.95 16.95 -6.59
CA THR A 131 -7.93 17.85 -5.95
C THR A 131 -9.34 17.32 -6.10
N ARG A 132 -9.71 16.83 -7.31
CA ARG A 132 -10.99 16.20 -7.60
C ARG A 132 -10.74 14.88 -8.33
N LEU A 133 -11.04 13.77 -7.67
CA LEU A 133 -10.88 12.44 -8.25
C LEU A 133 -12.19 11.99 -8.89
N ARG A 134 -12.15 11.69 -10.18
CA ARG A 134 -13.29 11.18 -10.95
C ARG A 134 -12.94 9.83 -11.54
N VAL A 135 -13.63 8.78 -11.14
CA VAL A 135 -13.53 7.48 -11.82
C VAL A 135 -14.69 7.43 -12.81
N ARG A 136 -14.40 7.09 -14.07
CA ARG A 136 -15.47 6.79 -15.03
C ARG A 136 -16.09 5.48 -14.55
N GLY A 137 -17.37 5.48 -14.21
CA GLY A 137 -18.05 4.28 -13.76
C GLY A 137 -18.04 3.26 -14.88
N THR A 138 -17.28 2.19 -14.70
CA THR A 138 -17.50 0.95 -15.43
C THR A 138 -18.57 0.22 -14.64
N VAL A 139 -19.76 0.08 -15.25
CA VAL A 139 -20.87 -0.73 -14.74
C VAL A 139 -20.47 -2.19 -14.73
#